data_AF-A0A5S9M7I5-F1
#
_entry.id   AF-A0A5S9M7I5-F1
#
_cell.length_a   1.000
_cell.length_b   1.000
_cell.length_c   1.000
_cell.angle_alpha   90.00
_cell.angle_beta   90.00
_cell.angle_gamma   90.00
#
_symmetry.space_group_name_H-M   'P 1'
#
loop_
_entity.id
_entity.type
_entity.pdbx_description
1 polymer ?
#
loop_
_entity_poly.entity_id
_entity_poly.type
_entity_poly.pdbx_seq_one_letter_code
_entity_poly.pdbx_strand_id
1 'polypeptide(L)'
;MVGLQCGGSDAFSGVTANPAVGYAADLLVKAGATVLFSEVTEVRDAIHLLTPRTLNEETRQALIREMKWYDDYLSRGQADRSANPSPGNKKGGLSNVVEKALGSIAKSGTSPISSVIGPGEKKRPPKG
;
A
#
# COMPACT_ATOMS: atom_id res chain seq x y z
N MET A 1 4.74 0.39 -17.20
CA MET A 1 4.79 0.51 -15.73
C MET A 1 3.58 1.31 -15.29
N VAL A 2 2.88 0.89 -14.23
CA VAL A 2 1.66 1.54 -13.74
C VAL A 2 1.80 1.80 -12.23
N GLY A 3 1.48 3.01 -11.79
CA GLY A 3 1.44 3.38 -10.37
C GLY A 3 -0.01 3.53 -9.88
N LEU A 4 -0.29 3.03 -8.68
CA LEU A 4 -1.61 3.01 -8.07
C LEU A 4 -1.58 3.79 -6.74
N GLN A 5 -2.51 4.72 -6.59
CA GLN A 5 -2.64 5.58 -5.42
C GLN A 5 -4.12 5.88 -5.17
N CYS A 6 -4.52 6.11 -3.91
CA CYS A 6 -5.84 6.60 -3.55
C CYS A 6 -5.90 8.15 -3.58
N GLY A 7 -7.08 8.67 -3.91
CA GLY A 7 -7.39 10.10 -3.77
C GLY A 7 -8.05 10.38 -2.43
N GLY A 8 -9.31 10.78 -2.45
CA GLY A 8 -10.15 10.87 -1.25
C GLY A 8 -10.88 9.55 -1.00
N SER A 9 -10.32 8.67 -0.17
CA SER A 9 -10.97 7.41 0.20
C SER A 9 -12.31 7.64 0.93
N ASP A 10 -13.29 6.80 0.61
CA ASP A 10 -14.61 6.76 1.23
C ASP A 10 -14.98 5.32 1.63
N ALA A 11 -16.17 5.13 2.20
CA ALA A 11 -16.67 3.82 2.64
C ALA A 11 -16.81 2.80 1.49
N PHE A 12 -16.97 3.27 0.25
CA PHE A 12 -17.16 2.40 -0.92
C PHE A 12 -15.85 2.03 -1.60
N SER A 13 -14.80 2.82 -1.41
CA SER A 13 -13.50 2.68 -2.07
C SER A 13 -12.92 1.27 -1.88
N GLY A 14 -12.98 0.74 -0.65
CA GLY A 14 -12.48 -0.59 -0.29
C GLY A 14 -13.29 -1.77 -0.83
N VAL A 15 -14.52 -1.54 -1.31
CA VAL A 15 -15.43 -2.58 -1.80
C VAL A 15 -15.78 -2.45 -3.29
N THR A 16 -15.40 -1.33 -3.93
CA THR A 16 -15.66 -1.07 -5.35
C THR A 16 -14.38 -0.81 -6.14
N ALA A 17 -13.88 0.43 -6.14
CA ALA A 17 -12.77 0.88 -6.98
C ALA A 17 -11.46 0.16 -6.65
N ASN A 18 -11.09 0.03 -5.37
CA ASN A 18 -9.83 -0.61 -5.00
C ASN A 18 -9.78 -2.10 -5.38
N PRO A 19 -10.83 -2.92 -5.12
CA PRO A 19 -10.90 -4.28 -5.66
C PRO A 19 -10.80 -4.36 -7.19
N ALA A 20 -11.51 -3.48 -7.93
CA ALA A 20 -11.44 -3.46 -9.39
C ALA A 20 -10.03 -3.14 -9.90
N VAL A 21 -9.36 -2.16 -9.28
CA VAL A 21 -7.97 -1.82 -9.55
C VAL A 21 -7.02 -2.97 -9.19
N GLY A 22 -7.26 -3.67 -8.08
CA GLY A 22 -6.49 -4.84 -7.69
C GLY A 22 -6.57 -5.98 -8.70
N TYR A 23 -7.76 -6.24 -9.24
CA TYR A 23 -7.93 -7.23 -10.31
C TYR A 23 -7.20 -6.80 -11.59
N ALA A 24 -7.31 -5.53 -11.98
CA ALA A 24 -6.56 -4.99 -13.11
C ALA A 24 -5.04 -5.06 -12.89
N ALA A 25 -4.56 -4.84 -11.66
CA ALA A 25 -3.16 -4.97 -11.28
C ALA A 25 -2.65 -6.41 -11.52
N ASP A 26 -3.41 -7.41 -11.09
CA ASP A 26 -3.07 -8.82 -11.30
C ASP A 26 -3.01 -9.18 -12.80
N LEU A 27 -3.94 -8.68 -13.62
CA LEU A 27 -3.90 -8.86 -15.08
C LEU A 27 -2.65 -8.24 -15.71
N LEU A 28 -2.28 -7.03 -15.28
CA LEU A 28 -1.09 -6.34 -15.76
C LEU A 28 0.20 -7.09 -15.36
N VAL A 29 0.29 -7.55 -14.11
CA VAL A 29 1.42 -8.37 -13.65
C VAL A 29 1.52 -9.67 -14.46
N LYS A 30 0.39 -10.35 -14.69
CA LYS A 30 0.35 -11.56 -15.52
C LYS A 30 0.80 -11.31 -16.96
N ALA A 31 0.55 -10.13 -17.50
CA ALA A 31 1.04 -9.70 -18.82
C ALA A 31 2.51 -9.25 -18.83
N GLY A 32 3.25 -9.40 -17.72
CA GLY A 32 4.65 -9.01 -17.60
C GLY A 32 4.88 -7.53 -17.31
N ALA A 33 3.82 -6.76 -17.03
CA ALA A 33 3.98 -5.37 -16.64
C ALA A 33 4.45 -5.24 -15.19
N THR A 34 5.02 -4.08 -14.87
CA THR A 34 5.28 -3.68 -13.47
C THR A 34 4.15 -2.80 -12.97
N VAL A 35 3.55 -3.19 -11.85
CA VAL A 35 2.59 -2.40 -11.08
C VAL A 35 3.22 -1.99 -9.75
N LEU A 36 3.01 -0.75 -9.34
CA LEU A 36 3.45 -0.17 -8.08
C LEU A 36 2.22 0.28 -7.30
N PHE A 37 2.12 -0.08 -6.03
CA PHE A 37 1.21 0.55 -5.08
C PHE A 37 2.04 1.20 -3.97
N SER A 38 1.62 2.37 -3.49
CA SER A 38 2.39 3.19 -2.55
C SER A 38 1.55 3.55 -1.32
N GLU A 39 1.75 4.76 -0.76
CA GLU A 39 1.02 5.30 0.39
C GLU A 39 1.23 4.54 1.70
N VAL A 40 2.44 4.63 2.27
CA VAL A 40 2.79 3.92 3.53
C VAL A 40 1.76 4.19 4.63
N THR A 41 1.32 5.43 4.80
CA THR A 41 0.27 5.83 5.78
C THR A 41 -1.05 5.10 5.57
N GLU A 42 -1.41 4.81 4.33
CA GLU A 42 -2.67 4.16 3.95
C GLU A 42 -2.62 2.65 4.16
N VAL A 43 -1.45 2.02 4.13
CA VAL A 43 -1.33 0.55 4.22
C VAL A 43 -0.77 0.05 5.55
N ARG A 44 -0.20 0.96 6.37
CA ARG A 44 0.59 0.65 7.58
C ARG A 44 -0.11 -0.32 8.55
N ASP A 45 -1.42 -0.23 8.70
CA ASP A 45 -2.18 -1.04 9.66
C ASP A 45 -2.60 -2.39 9.14
N ALA A 46 -2.69 -2.52 7.82
CA ALA A 46 -2.98 -3.77 7.13
C ALA A 46 -1.68 -4.45 6.66
N ILE A 47 -0.50 -3.97 7.07
CA ILE A 47 0.79 -4.49 6.60
C ILE A 47 0.97 -5.99 6.90
N HIS A 48 0.40 -6.46 8.00
CA HIS A 48 0.40 -7.88 8.38
C HIS A 48 -0.28 -8.79 7.34
N LEU A 49 -1.09 -8.23 6.43
CA LEU A 49 -1.70 -8.94 5.29
C LEU A 49 -0.86 -8.84 4.00
N LEU A 50 0.07 -7.87 3.92
CA LEU A 50 1.00 -7.73 2.79
C LEU A 50 2.30 -8.52 3.02
N THR A 51 2.79 -8.58 4.25
CA THR A 51 4.02 -9.31 4.62
C THR A 51 4.03 -10.78 4.18
N PRO A 52 2.92 -11.55 4.28
CA PRO A 52 2.88 -12.93 3.78
C PRO A 52 2.94 -13.04 2.25
N ARG A 53 2.64 -11.96 1.52
CA ARG A 53 2.63 -11.93 0.04
C ARG A 53 3.99 -11.59 -0.56
N THR A 54 5.00 -11.31 0.24
CA THR A 54 6.35 -11.03 -0.25
C THR A 54 7.00 -12.29 -0.82
N LEU A 55 7.60 -12.18 -2.00
CA LEU A 55 8.16 -13.30 -2.75
C LEU A 55 9.24 -14.07 -1.99
N ASN A 56 10.04 -13.36 -1.19
CA ASN A 56 11.17 -13.92 -0.45
C ASN A 56 11.48 -13.11 0.81
N GLU A 57 12.40 -13.62 1.63
CA GLU A 57 12.83 -12.98 2.89
C GLU A 57 13.46 -11.60 2.67
N GLU A 58 14.24 -11.42 1.60
CA GLU A 58 14.85 -10.11 1.28
C GLU A 58 13.77 -9.04 1.07
N THR A 59 12.72 -9.37 0.31
CA THR A 59 11.59 -8.47 0.05
C THR A 59 10.78 -8.21 1.33
N ARG A 60 10.63 -9.23 2.18
CA ARG A 60 9.98 -9.11 3.49
C ARG A 60 10.73 -8.13 4.39
N GLN A 61 12.04 -8.29 4.51
CA GLN A 61 12.88 -7.41 5.30
C GLN A 61 12.88 -5.99 4.74
N ALA A 62 12.85 -5.83 3.41
CA ALA A 62 12.69 -4.53 2.78
C ALA A 62 11.36 -3.86 3.16
N LEU A 63 10.25 -4.60 3.16
CA LEU A 63 8.95 -4.09 3.60
C LEU A 63 8.99 -3.62 5.05
N ILE A 64 9.56 -4.44 5.95
CA ILE A 64 9.69 -4.10 7.38
C ILE A 64 10.54 -2.84 7.58
N ARG A 65 11.66 -2.71 6.84
CA ARG A 65 12.53 -1.53 6.90
C ARG A 65 11.79 -0.26 6.51
N GLU A 66 11.03 -0.27 5.42
CA GLU A 66 10.28 0.92 4.96
C GLU A 66 9.16 1.32 5.95
N MET A 67 8.47 0.34 6.56
CA MET A 67 7.49 0.64 7.61
C MET A 67 8.14 1.28 8.83
N LYS A 68 9.28 0.73 9.28
CA LYS A 68 10.03 1.31 10.40
C LYS A 68 10.53 2.72 10.07
N TRP A 69 11.07 2.92 8.88
CA TRP A 69 11.53 4.25 8.44
C TRP A 69 10.40 5.28 8.52
N TYR A 70 9.18 4.90 8.10
CA TYR A 70 8.02 5.78 8.13
C TYR A 70 7.55 6.07 9.56
N ASP A 71 7.53 5.08 10.45
CA ASP A 71 7.21 5.27 11.87
C ASP A 71 8.22 6.23 12.53
N ASP A 72 9.52 6.07 12.25
CA ASP A 72 10.58 6.95 12.76
C ASP A 72 10.46 8.37 12.16
N TYR A 73 9.98 8.50 10.92
CA TYR A 73 9.69 9.78 10.28
C TYR A 73 8.54 10.52 10.98
N LEU A 74 7.43 9.84 11.25
CA LEU A 74 6.29 10.41 11.98
C LEU A 74 6.67 10.82 13.41
N SER A 75 7.45 9.98 14.10
CA SER A 75 7.94 10.28 15.45
C SER A 75 8.78 11.56 15.49
N ARG A 76 9.69 11.75 14.54
CA ARG A 76 10.49 12.98 14.42
C ARG A 76 9.64 14.21 14.13
N GLY A 77 8.58 14.03 13.33
CA GLY A 77 7.60 15.07 13.03
C GLY A 77 6.57 15.32 14.12
N GLN A 78 6.60 14.57 15.23
CA GLN A 78 5.58 14.59 16.29
C GLN A 78 4.15 14.42 15.74
N ALA A 79 4.02 13.61 14.69
CA ALA A 79 2.77 13.35 14.00
C ALA A 79 2.23 11.96 14.39
N ASP A 80 0.93 11.88 14.66
CA ASP A 80 0.26 10.61 14.92
C ASP A 80 -0.40 10.09 13.64
N ARG A 81 -0.21 8.80 13.37
CA ARG A 81 -0.90 8.04 12.33
C ARG A 81 -2.43 8.12 12.43
N SER A 82 -2.98 8.29 13.63
CA SER A 82 -4.43 8.38 13.89
C SER A 82 -5.10 9.60 13.26
N ALA A 83 -4.30 10.59 12.82
CA ALA A 83 -4.75 11.69 11.97
C ALA A 83 -5.26 11.21 10.59
N ASN A 84 -4.90 9.98 10.20
CA ASN A 84 -5.54 9.22 9.13
C ASN A 84 -6.59 8.29 9.76
N PRO A 85 -7.87 8.24 9.34
CA PRO A 85 -8.50 8.93 8.21
C PRO A 85 -8.63 10.46 8.38
N SER A 86 -8.45 11.20 7.27
CA SER A 86 -8.66 12.65 7.24
C SER A 86 -10.14 13.03 7.51
N PRO A 87 -10.45 14.30 7.86
CA PRO A 87 -11.83 14.74 8.03
C PRO A 87 -12.73 14.45 6.82
N GLY A 88 -12.20 14.58 5.59
CA GLY A 88 -12.91 14.24 4.36
C GLY A 88 -13.24 12.75 4.25
N ASN A 89 -12.31 11.88 4.63
CA ASN A 89 -12.52 10.42 4.64
C ASN A 89 -13.58 10.02 5.68
N LYS A 90 -13.54 10.63 6.87
CA LYS A 90 -14.54 10.40 7.93
C LYS A 90 -15.93 10.82 7.46
N LYS A 91 -16.05 11.98 6.81
CA LYS A 91 -17.31 12.42 6.19
C LYS A 91 -17.75 11.48 5.05
N GLY A 92 -16.80 10.88 4.35
CA GLY A 92 -17.02 9.83 3.36
C GLY A 92 -17.37 8.45 3.95
N GLY A 93 -17.50 8.33 5.27
CA GLY A 93 -17.98 7.11 5.94
C GLY A 93 -16.89 6.16 6.45
N LEU A 94 -15.60 6.55 6.40
CA LEU A 94 -14.53 5.74 6.99
C LEU A 94 -14.41 6.00 8.50
N SER A 95 -14.56 4.94 9.30
CA SER A 95 -14.67 5.01 10.75
C SER A 95 -13.30 5.09 11.43
N ASN A 96 -12.34 4.30 10.96
CA ASN A 96 -11.01 4.24 11.57
C ASN A 96 -9.90 3.91 10.57
N VAL A 97 -8.67 3.98 11.05
CA VAL A 97 -7.45 3.81 10.25
C VAL A 97 -7.25 2.37 9.76
N VAL A 98 -7.70 1.38 10.53
CA VAL A 98 -7.60 -0.04 10.16
C VAL A 98 -8.56 -0.35 9.01
N GLU A 99 -9.81 0.10 9.09
CA GLU A 99 -10.80 -0.03 8.02
C GLU A 99 -10.29 0.59 6.72
N LYS A 100 -9.78 1.83 6.81
CA LYS A 100 -9.18 2.52 5.67
C LYS A 100 -8.01 1.73 5.10
N ALA A 101 -7.15 1.17 5.94
CA ALA A 101 -6.00 0.39 5.48
C ALA A 101 -6.38 -0.91 4.79
N LEU A 102 -7.38 -1.63 5.30
CA LEU A 102 -7.91 -2.84 4.68
C LEU A 102 -8.46 -2.53 3.28
N GLY A 103 -9.23 -1.45 3.13
CA GLY A 103 -9.70 -0.99 1.82
C GLY A 103 -8.56 -0.57 0.90
N SER A 104 -7.56 0.14 1.43
CA SER A 104 -6.43 0.64 0.66
C SER A 104 -5.49 -0.44 0.15
N ILE A 105 -5.31 -1.57 0.85
CA ILE A 105 -4.49 -2.68 0.34
C ILE A 105 -5.18 -3.47 -0.78
N ALA A 106 -6.51 -3.40 -0.93
CA ALA A 106 -7.22 -4.14 -1.98
C ALA A 106 -6.74 -3.78 -3.40
N LYS A 107 -6.25 -2.54 -3.61
CA LYS A 107 -5.68 -2.10 -4.89
C LYS A 107 -4.39 -2.82 -5.29
N SER A 108 -3.74 -3.50 -4.35
CA SER A 108 -2.53 -4.29 -4.61
C SER A 108 -2.83 -5.66 -5.22
N GLY A 109 -4.10 -6.03 -5.42
CA GLY A 109 -4.48 -7.32 -5.97
C GLY A 109 -4.03 -8.48 -5.08
N THR A 110 -3.74 -9.62 -5.71
CA THR A 110 -3.35 -10.87 -5.04
C THR A 110 -1.95 -11.34 -5.44
N SER A 111 -1.35 -10.77 -6.49
CA SER A 111 -0.01 -11.13 -6.97
C SER A 111 1.06 -10.97 -5.87
N PRO A 112 2.13 -11.80 -5.90
CA PRO A 112 3.25 -11.68 -4.98
C PRO A 112 3.98 -10.34 -5.10
N ILE A 113 4.38 -9.78 -3.97
CA ILE A 113 5.21 -8.58 -3.90
C ILE A 113 6.66 -9.01 -4.14
N SER A 114 7.23 -8.60 -5.27
CA SER A 114 8.58 -9.00 -5.70
C SER A 114 9.69 -8.00 -5.38
N SER A 115 9.33 -6.78 -4.94
CA SER A 115 10.28 -5.72 -4.62
C SER A 115 9.62 -4.66 -3.73
N VAL A 116 10.43 -4.04 -2.87
CA VAL A 116 10.09 -2.84 -2.10
C VAL A 116 11.20 -1.82 -2.35
N ILE A 117 10.81 -0.57 -2.55
CA ILE A 117 11.72 0.54 -2.86
C ILE A 117 11.42 1.72 -1.92
N GLY A 118 12.47 2.47 -1.57
CA GLY A 118 12.34 3.66 -0.74
C GLY A 118 11.85 4.88 -1.53
N PRO A 119 11.54 6.00 -0.84
CA PRO A 119 11.11 7.24 -1.49
C PRO A 119 12.12 7.75 -2.53
N GLY A 120 11.66 7.91 -3.77
CA GLY A 120 12.49 8.41 -4.89
C GLY A 120 13.40 7.37 -5.54
N GLU A 121 13.45 6.14 -5.04
CA GLU A 121 14.22 5.07 -5.66
C GLU A 121 13.55 4.57 -6.95
N LYS A 122 14.37 4.14 -7.92
CA LYS A 122 13.88 3.48 -9.13
C LYS A 122 13.82 1.97 -8.91
N LYS A 123 12.75 1.34 -9.39
CA LYS A 123 12.73 -0.12 -9.54
C LYS A 123 13.90 -0.55 -10.42
N ARG A 124 14.77 -1.42 -9.88
CA ARG A 124 15.85 -2.04 -10.66
C ARG A 124 15.31 -3.25 -11.41
N PRO A 125 15.80 -3.54 -12.62
CA PRO A 125 15.49 -4.80 -13.29
C PRO A 125 15.92 -5.99 -12.43
N PRO A 126 15.28 -7.16 -12.57
CA PRO A 126 15.71 -8.37 -11.88
C PRO A 126 17.20 -8.61 -12.16
N LYS A 127 17.97 -8.98 -11.13
CA LYS A 127 19.30 -9.52 -11.36
C LYS A 127 19.10 -10.88 -12.04
N GLY A 128 19.64 -11.03 -13.26
CA GLY A 128 19.65 -12.29 -14.00
C GLY A 128 20.51 -13.35 -13.32
#